data_AF-A0A350C4Z4-F1
#
_entry.id   AF-A0A350C4Z4-F1
#
_cell.length_a   1.000
_cell.length_b   1.000
_cell.length_c   1.000
_cell.angle_alpha   90.00
_cell.angle_beta   90.00
_cell.angle_gamma   90.00
#
_symmetry.space_group_name_H-M   'P 1'
#
loop_
_entity.id
_entity.type
_entity.pdbx_description
1 polymer ?
#
loop_
_entity_poly.entity_id
_entity_poly.type
_entity_poly.pdbx_seq_one_letter_code
_entity_poly.pdbx_strand_id
1 'polypeptide(L)'
;DGHLRKSFDIGLEYGTDIEATLSIILDAVNTTPGILQEERSATTLIKNLGANKINIQGQYWVNTINKQYTTEEINSRAIKKTLNALESAQINLP
;
A
#
# COMPACT_ATOMS: atom_id res chain seq x y z
N ASP A 1 22.70 -0.16 -4.59
CA ASP A 1 22.41 0.78 -3.48
C ASP A 1 21.75 0.11 -2.28
N GLY A 2 21.24 -1.13 -2.41
CA GLY A 2 20.64 -1.87 -1.29
C GLY A 2 19.16 -1.58 -1.10
N HIS A 3 18.50 -0.99 -2.10
CA HIS A 3 17.08 -0.67 -2.03
C HIS A 3 16.28 -1.53 -3.01
N LEU A 4 15.13 -2.04 -2.56
CA LEU A 4 14.24 -2.87 -3.35
C LEU A 4 12.85 -2.24 -3.37
N ARG A 5 12.27 -2.12 -4.58
CA ARG A 5 10.87 -1.72 -4.74
C ARG A 5 9.96 -2.93 -4.54
N LYS A 6 8.90 -2.76 -3.76
CA LYS A 6 7.84 -3.73 -3.53
C LYS A 6 6.49 -3.10 -3.85
N SER A 7 5.50 -3.95 -4.07
CA SER A 7 4.14 -3.53 -4.25
C SER A 7 3.14 -4.61 -3.86
N PHE A 8 1.91 -4.20 -3.60
CA PHE A 8 0.75 -5.07 -3.49
C PHE A 8 -0.46 -4.41 -4.13
N ASP A 9 -1.41 -5.25 -4.56
CA ASP A 9 -2.65 -4.81 -5.20
C ASP A 9 -3.82 -4.93 -4.21
N ILE A 10 -4.79 -4.02 -4.31
CA ILE A 10 -6.04 -3.99 -3.55
C ILE A 10 -7.18 -3.82 -4.54
N GLY A 11 -8.25 -4.61 -4.41
CA GLY A 11 -9.48 -4.40 -5.15
C GLY A 11 -10.42 -3.49 -4.38
N LEU A 12 -11.07 -2.56 -5.06
CA LEU A 12 -12.13 -1.70 -4.50
C LEU A 12 -13.43 -1.88 -5.28
N GLU A 13 -14.56 -1.78 -4.61
CA GLU A 13 -15.87 -1.72 -5.29
C GLU A 13 -15.99 -0.43 -6.12
N TYR A 14 -16.67 -0.52 -7.27
CA TYR A 14 -17.07 0.67 -8.01
C TYR A 14 -18.00 1.53 -7.16
N GLY A 15 -17.83 2.85 -7.20
CA GLY A 15 -18.58 3.80 -6.37
C GLY A 15 -17.87 4.19 -5.07
N THR A 16 -16.75 3.54 -4.73
CA THR A 16 -15.85 3.99 -3.66
C THR A 16 -15.26 5.36 -3.99
N ASP A 17 -15.07 6.23 -2.99
CA ASP A 17 -14.29 7.46 -3.12
C ASP A 17 -12.81 7.11 -3.36
N ILE A 18 -12.41 7.14 -4.63
CA ILE A 18 -11.07 6.70 -5.06
C ILE A 18 -9.99 7.61 -4.48
N GLU A 19 -10.21 8.93 -4.45
CA GLU A 19 -9.19 9.88 -3.99
C GLU A 19 -8.93 9.71 -2.49
N ALA A 20 -10.00 9.64 -1.69
CA ALA A 20 -9.89 9.36 -0.26
C ALA A 20 -9.21 8.01 -0.01
N THR A 21 -9.58 6.98 -0.78
CA THR A 21 -9.01 5.64 -0.63
C THR A 21 -7.52 5.59 -0.97
N LEU A 22 -7.10 6.25 -2.07
CA LEU A 22 -5.69 6.36 -2.43
C LEU A 22 -4.88 7.03 -1.32
N SER A 23 -5.40 8.11 -0.73
CA SER A 23 -4.76 8.81 0.39
C SER A 23 -4.61 7.89 1.62
N ILE A 24 -5.66 7.16 1.99
CA ILE A 24 -5.64 6.24 3.14
C ILE A 24 -4.60 5.14 2.93
N ILE A 25 -4.55 4.55 1.73
CA ILE A 25 -3.55 3.52 1.40
C ILE A 25 -2.14 4.12 1.47
N LEU A 26 -1.93 5.30 0.89
CA LEU A 26 -0.63 5.97 0.87
C LEU A 26 -0.11 6.22 2.28
N ASP A 27 -0.96 6.76 3.16
CA ASP A 27 -0.63 7.04 4.55
C ASP A 27 -0.32 5.76 5.33
N ALA A 28 -1.13 4.71 5.14
CA ALA A 28 -0.88 3.41 5.78
C ALA A 28 0.47 2.81 5.36
N VAL A 29 0.80 2.88 4.07
CA VAL A 29 2.08 2.39 3.53
C VAL A 29 3.24 3.24 4.04
N ASN A 30 3.18 4.58 3.92
CA ASN A 30 4.25 5.47 4.39
C ASN A 30 4.52 5.33 5.89
N THR A 31 3.48 5.09 6.69
CA THR A 31 3.66 4.94 8.14
C THR A 31 3.98 3.50 8.58
N THR A 32 4.30 2.59 7.65
CA THR A 32 4.68 1.21 7.99
C THR A 32 6.18 1.12 8.34
N PRO A 33 6.55 0.59 9.52
CA PRO A 33 7.96 0.43 9.90
C PRO A 33 8.76 -0.43 8.90
N GLY A 34 9.91 0.08 8.47
CA GLY A 34 10.79 -0.57 7.48
C GLY A 34 10.62 -0.08 6.04
N ILE A 35 9.59 0.73 5.77
CA ILE A 35 9.41 1.40 4.47
C ILE A 35 10.19 2.73 4.46
N LEU A 36 10.94 2.95 3.38
CA LEU A 36 11.71 4.18 3.18
C LEU A 36 10.79 5.38 2.96
N GLN A 37 11.21 6.53 3.48
CA GLN A 37 10.52 7.81 3.39
C GLN A 37 11.34 8.82 2.58
N GLU A 38 10.80 10.03 2.40
CA GLU A 38 11.47 11.18 1.79
C GLU A 38 11.87 10.91 0.33
N GLU A 39 13.18 10.74 0.06
CA GLU A 39 13.75 10.55 -1.29
C GLU A 39 13.12 9.35 -2.03
N ARG A 40 12.53 8.39 -1.31
CA ARG A 40 11.88 7.19 -1.87
C ARG A 40 10.53 6.91 -1.21
N SER A 41 9.67 7.92 -1.22
CA SER A 41 8.31 7.83 -0.70
C SER A 41 7.46 6.79 -1.43
N ALA A 42 6.47 6.24 -0.72
CA ALA A 42 5.50 5.33 -1.33
C ALA A 42 4.62 6.05 -2.36
N THR A 43 3.92 5.29 -3.18
CA THR A 43 2.99 5.81 -4.18
C THR A 43 1.79 4.88 -4.32
N THR A 44 0.61 5.45 -4.50
CA THR A 44 -0.62 4.70 -4.76
C THR A 44 -1.15 5.05 -6.15
N LEU A 45 -1.51 4.02 -6.92
CA LEU A 45 -1.86 4.15 -8.33
C LEU A 45 -3.11 3.33 -8.64
N ILE A 46 -3.99 3.82 -9.52
CA ILE A 46 -4.97 2.95 -10.19
C ILE A 46 -4.21 2.10 -11.21
N LYS A 47 -4.15 0.79 -10.98
CA LYS A 47 -3.43 -0.15 -11.85
C LYS A 47 -4.22 -0.48 -13.10
N ASN A 48 -5.49 -0.85 -12.94
CA ASN A 48 -6.41 -1.15 -14.02
C ASN A 48 -7.85 -1.25 -13.51
N LEU A 49 -8.81 -1.16 -14.43
CA LEU A 49 -10.22 -1.42 -14.19
C LEU A 49 -10.54 -2.89 -14.47
N GLY A 50 -11.17 -3.57 -13.51
CA GLY A 50 -11.67 -4.95 -13.64
C GLY A 50 -13.18 -4.99 -13.89
N ALA A 51 -13.73 -6.19 -14.09
CA ALA A 51 -15.16 -6.36 -14.40
C ALA A 51 -16.10 -5.82 -13.31
N ASN A 52 -15.74 -5.98 -12.03
CA ASN A 52 -16.54 -5.58 -10.87
C ASN A 52 -15.73 -4.84 -9.80
N LYS A 53 -14.49 -4.42 -10.11
CA LYS A 53 -13.60 -3.77 -9.16
C LYS A 53 -12.60 -2.83 -9.81
N ILE A 54 -12.10 -1.88 -9.05
CA ILE A 54 -10.96 -1.04 -9.39
C ILE A 54 -9.73 -1.64 -8.71
N ASN A 55 -8.68 -1.97 -9.47
CA ASN A 55 -7.44 -2.47 -8.88
C ASN A 55 -6.51 -1.30 -8.59
N ILE A 56 -6.18 -1.09 -7.32
CA ILE A 56 -5.21 -0.12 -6.83
C ILE A 56 -3.91 -0.85 -6.52
N GLN A 57 -2.77 -0.19 -6.74
CA GLN A 57 -1.47 -0.69 -6.35
C GLN A 57 -0.77 0.29 -5.40
N GLY A 58 -0.37 -0.21 -4.24
CA GLY A 58 0.56 0.48 -3.34
C GLY A 58 1.99 0.07 -3.66
N GLN A 59 2.85 1.03 -4.01
CA GLN A 59 4.27 0.84 -4.30
C GLN A 59 5.12 1.51 -3.22
N TYR A 60 6.22 0.87 -2.82
CA TYR A 60 7.11 1.41 -1.79
C TYR A 60 8.51 0.80 -1.90
N TRP A 61 9.45 1.38 -1.17
CA TRP A 61 10.85 0.97 -1.17
C TRP A 61 11.26 0.47 0.21
N VAL A 62 12.12 -0.55 0.23
CA VAL A 62 12.73 -1.09 1.46
C VAL A 62 14.25 -1.11 1.32
N ASN A 63 14.96 -0.98 2.43
CA ASN A 63 16.42 -1.18 2.47
C ASN A 63 16.72 -2.64 2.83
N THR A 64 17.30 -3.38 1.89
CA THR A 64 17.63 -4.81 2.03
C THR A 64 18.91 -5.08 2.80
N ILE A 65 19.69 -4.04 3.12
CA ILE A 65 20.88 -4.12 3.97
C ILE A 65 20.48 -4.03 5.45
N ASN A 66 19.43 -3.27 5.77
CA ASN A 66 18.88 -3.22 7.13
C ASN A 66 18.15 -4.54 7.46
N LYS A 67 18.61 -5.23 8.51
CA LYS A 67 18.10 -6.54 8.93
C LYS A 67 17.07 -6.48 10.06
N GLN A 68 16.58 -5.29 10.43
CA GLN A 68 15.56 -5.16 11.49
C GLN A 68 14.29 -5.95 11.19
N TYR A 69 13.87 -5.96 9.92
CA TYR A 69 12.75 -6.74 9.40
C TYR A 69 13.09 -7.31 8.03
N THR A 70 12.54 -8.46 7.69
CA THR A 70 12.63 -8.98 6.32
C THR A 70 11.73 -8.18 5.38
N THR A 71 12.04 -8.23 4.08
CA THR A 71 11.21 -7.63 3.03
C THR A 71 9.76 -8.14 3.11
N GLU A 72 9.60 -9.42 3.42
CA GLU A 72 8.33 -10.12 3.52
C GLU A 72 7.53 -9.67 4.74
N GLU A 73 8.19 -9.48 5.88
CA GLU A 73 7.57 -8.93 7.10
C GLU A 73 7.09 -7.49 6.88
N ILE A 74 7.90 -6.66 6.21
CA ILE A 74 7.51 -5.29 5.86
C ILE A 74 6.29 -5.31 4.94
N ASN A 75 6.27 -6.17 3.92
CA ASN A 75 5.14 -6.31 3.01
C ASN A 75 3.87 -6.77 3.73
N SER A 76 3.97 -7.78 4.60
CA SER A 76 2.84 -8.26 5.39
C SER A 76 2.27 -7.17 6.29
N ARG A 77 3.13 -6.36 6.92
CA ARG A 77 2.71 -5.22 7.75
C ARG A 77 2.04 -4.12 6.95
N ALA A 78 2.58 -3.78 5.78
CA ALA A 78 1.98 -2.78 4.91
C ALA A 78 0.55 -3.18 4.52
N ILE A 79 0.37 -4.44 4.08
CA ILE A 79 -0.95 -4.99 3.75
C ILE A 79 -1.89 -4.94 4.96
N LYS A 80 -1.45 -5.44 6.12
CA LYS A 80 -2.29 -5.45 7.34
C LYS A 80 -2.69 -4.05 7.78
N LYS A 81 -1.75 -3.10 7.74
CA LYS A 81 -2.01 -1.71 8.14
C LYS A 81 -2.97 -1.02 7.18
N THR A 82 -2.82 -1.27 5.88
CA THR A 82 -3.76 -0.78 4.87
C THR A 82 -5.16 -1.37 5.05
N LEU A 83 -5.29 -2.69 5.24
CA LEU A 83 -6.59 -3.32 5.49
C LEU A 83 -7.29 -2.71 6.70
N ASN A 84 -6.59 -2.57 7.83
CA ASN A 84 -7.15 -1.96 9.03
C ASN A 84 -7.57 -0.50 8.81
N ALA A 85 -6.80 0.27 8.03
CA ALA A 85 -7.11 1.67 7.75
C ALA A 85 -8.35 1.81 6.85
N LEU A 86 -8.48 0.94 5.84
CA LEU A 86 -9.65 0.90 4.97
C LEU A 86 -10.91 0.47 5.73
N GLU A 87 -10.80 -0.55 6.60
CA GLU A 87 -11.88 -0.99 7.48
C GLU A 87 -12.33 0.12 8.42
N SER A 88 -11.37 0.84 9.03
CA SER A 88 -11.67 1.97 9.93
C SER A 88 -12.35 3.14 9.20
N ALA A 89 -12.06 3.30 7.90
CA ALA A 89 -12.69 4.28 7.03
C ALA A 89 -14.01 3.77 6.39
N GLN A 90 -14.46 2.56 6.75
CA GLN A 90 -15.67 1.92 6.21
C GLN A 90 -15.64 1.77 4.67
N ILE A 91 -14.45 1.55 4.10
CA ILE A 91 -14.28 1.30 2.67
C ILE A 91 -14.52 -0.19 2.39
N ASN A 92 -15.48 -0.48 1.52
CA ASN A 92 -15.80 -1.84 1.12
C ASN A 92 -14.74 -2.40 0.16
N LEU A 93 -14.34 -3.64 0.42
CA LEU A 93 -13.53 -4.45 -0.48
C LEU A 93 -14.44 -5.50 -1.16
N PRO A 94 -14.27 -5.74 -2.47
CA PRO A 94 -15.08 -6.68 -3.25
C PRO A 94 -14.75 -8.15 -2.97
#